data_AF-A0A8H7K107-F1
#
_entry.id   AF-A0A8H7K107-F1
#
_cell.length_a   1.000
_cell.length_b   1.000
_cell.length_c   1.000
_cell.angle_alpha   90.00
_cell.angle_beta   90.00
_cell.angle_gamma   90.00
#
_symmetry.space_group_name_H-M   'P 1'
#
loop_
_entity.id
_entity.type
_entity.pdbx_description
1 polymer ?
#
loop_
_entity_poly.entity_id
_entity_poly.type
_entity_poly.pdbx_seq_one_letter_code
_entity_poly.pdbx_strand_id
1 'polypeptide(L)'
;MEYPTGYHSLDKLAHQNDTQKLVVLCLSSLQDISEYFGKQDDEFLRKHFGYIIVQGGYIIQDRSIKPDLKAMNNSFHPEAAATFTDRLHTLGIPSDAWGKEVAVAAGLDLSIFKELDGPVGKHLNWKLPRQLYGFYWDALNKPFKPHLDKAWLLETHMGIDRTNPAFQTMIAEPLSFGKFLDQTKLPAYDACAAMGALGDPFLRRLGILENTQEISDQSYRMFGESPDNLGGINPENLNLALKVFLRGSIKASYENASKLISGRITWFVPSYETTLESFKKKLPYLRENAHNKIEDGTERGIKKDKFGKPIQGIEDEGPPYELLFQEEMLQQQTINMESLIIDDAPRNGD
;
A
#
# COMPACT_ATOMS: atom_id res chain seq x y z
N MET A 1 5.32 31.62 14.79
CA MET A 1 4.11 30.98 14.26
C MET A 1 4.27 29.51 14.62
N GLU A 2 3.61 29.03 15.66
CA GLU A 2 3.66 27.61 16.02
C GLU A 2 2.94 26.81 14.93
N TYR A 3 3.63 25.83 14.36
CA TYR A 3 2.96 24.89 13.48
C TYR A 3 1.97 24.10 14.33
N PRO A 4 0.68 24.02 13.95
CA PRO A 4 -0.26 23.20 14.69
C PRO A 4 0.28 21.77 14.72
N THR A 5 0.37 21.19 15.92
CA THR A 5 0.64 19.76 16.06
C THR A 5 -0.47 18.99 15.36
N GLY A 6 -0.18 17.77 14.88
CA GLY A 6 -1.22 16.92 14.26
C GLY A 6 -2.46 16.74 15.15
N TYR A 7 -2.27 16.79 16.47
CA TYR A 7 -3.29 16.71 17.51
C TYR A 7 -4.31 17.84 17.49
N HIS A 8 -3.89 19.05 17.11
CA HIS A 8 -4.76 20.23 17.17
C HIS A 8 -6.00 20.11 16.26
N SER A 9 -5.85 19.45 15.11
CA SER A 9 -6.98 19.23 14.19
C SER A 9 -8.00 18.23 14.76
N LEU A 10 -7.53 17.18 15.43
CA LEU A 10 -8.40 16.20 16.10
C LEU A 10 -9.14 16.85 17.27
N ASP A 11 -8.44 17.62 18.11
CA ASP A 11 -9.08 18.36 19.20
C ASP A 11 -10.16 19.31 18.67
N LYS A 12 -9.82 20.09 17.63
CA LYS A 12 -10.78 21.00 17.02
C LYS A 12 -12.02 20.26 16.51
N LEU A 13 -11.86 19.14 15.82
CA LEU A 13 -12.98 18.35 15.31
C LEU A 13 -13.82 17.74 16.44
N ALA A 14 -13.19 17.24 17.50
CA ALA A 14 -13.87 16.69 18.67
C ALA A 14 -14.72 17.76 19.37
N HIS A 15 -14.16 18.96 19.60
CA HIS A 15 -14.87 20.06 20.26
C HIS A 15 -15.93 20.74 19.38
N GLN A 16 -15.82 20.65 18.05
CA GLN A 16 -16.81 21.21 17.13
C GLN A 16 -18.09 20.37 17.00
N ASN A 17 -18.04 19.09 17.41
CA ASN A 17 -19.13 18.15 17.29
C ASN A 17 -19.55 17.57 18.65
N ASP A 18 -20.43 18.28 19.35
CA ASP A 18 -21.02 17.77 20.61
C ASP A 18 -22.14 16.73 20.38
N THR A 19 -22.64 16.59 19.14
CA THR A 19 -23.78 15.72 18.82
C THR A 19 -23.39 14.46 18.05
N GLN A 20 -22.21 14.41 17.44
CA GLN A 20 -21.74 13.31 16.62
C GLN A 20 -20.36 12.86 17.07
N LYS A 21 -20.20 11.56 17.29
CA LYS A 21 -18.90 10.98 17.59
C LYS A 21 -18.08 10.79 16.32
N LEU A 22 -16.77 10.93 16.44
CA LEU A 22 -15.82 10.72 15.37
C LEU A 22 -15.63 9.23 15.06
N VAL A 23 -15.52 8.94 13.77
CA VAL A 23 -14.95 7.68 13.25
C VAL A 23 -13.51 7.97 12.85
N VAL A 24 -12.56 7.23 13.42
CA VAL A 24 -11.13 7.44 13.15
C VAL A 24 -10.59 6.28 12.33
N LEU A 25 -9.92 6.62 11.23
CA LEU A 25 -9.27 5.66 10.35
C LEU A 25 -7.75 5.75 10.53
N CYS A 26 -7.14 4.66 10.99
CA CYS A 26 -5.71 4.52 11.23
C CYS A 26 -5.08 3.62 10.16
N LEU A 27 -4.41 4.23 9.18
CA LEU A 27 -3.79 3.54 8.03
C LEU A 27 -2.26 3.42 8.15
N SER A 28 -1.70 3.79 9.29
CA SER A 28 -0.26 3.82 9.54
C SER A 28 0.02 3.36 10.97
N SER A 29 1.27 3.49 11.41
CA SER A 29 1.68 3.32 12.81
C SER A 29 0.71 3.99 13.77
N LEU A 30 0.43 3.31 14.89
CA LEU A 30 -0.48 3.78 15.93
C LEU A 30 0.17 4.76 16.92
N GLN A 31 1.39 5.23 16.64
CA GLN A 31 2.15 6.12 17.52
C GLN A 31 1.40 7.42 17.84
N ASP A 32 1.04 8.19 16.82
CA ASP A 32 0.44 9.52 17.03
C ASP A 32 -0.93 9.42 17.71
N ILE A 33 -1.75 8.44 17.30
CA ILE A 33 -3.07 8.25 17.91
C ILE A 33 -2.96 7.73 19.35
N SER A 34 -1.99 6.88 19.64
CA SER A 34 -1.70 6.44 21.01
C SER A 34 -1.27 7.60 21.89
N GLU A 35 -0.37 8.46 21.42
CA GLU A 35 0.08 9.64 22.17
C GLU A 35 -1.08 10.60 22.41
N TYR A 36 -1.91 10.83 21.38
CA TYR A 36 -3.11 11.65 21.50
C TYR A 36 -4.07 11.10 22.56
N PHE A 37 -4.43 9.81 22.49
CA PHE A 37 -5.31 9.17 23.48
C PHE A 37 -4.71 9.15 24.89
N GLY A 38 -3.37 9.14 25.02
CA GLY A 38 -2.68 9.25 26.30
C GLY A 38 -2.75 10.63 26.95
N LYS A 39 -3.05 11.69 26.18
CA LYS A 39 -3.16 13.08 26.67
C LYS A 39 -4.58 13.49 27.05
N GLN A 40 -5.59 12.73 26.60
CA GLN A 40 -6.99 13.02 26.85
C GLN A 40 -7.55 12.20 28.01
N ASP A 41 -8.50 12.77 28.74
CA ASP A 41 -9.21 12.03 29.79
C ASP A 41 -10.26 11.05 29.21
N ASP A 42 -10.65 10.07 30.04
CA ASP A 42 -11.59 9.01 29.65
C ASP A 42 -12.97 9.54 29.24
N GLU A 43 -13.43 10.61 29.88
CA GLU A 43 -14.75 11.19 29.62
C GLU A 43 -14.77 11.85 28.24
N PHE A 44 -13.74 12.64 27.93
CA PHE A 44 -13.54 13.25 26.63
C PHE A 44 -13.51 12.19 25.52
N LEU A 45 -12.68 11.15 25.68
CA LEU A 45 -12.54 10.11 24.65
C LEU A 45 -13.85 9.35 24.42
N ARG A 46 -14.55 8.95 25.48
CA ARG A 46 -15.85 8.27 25.35
C ARG A 46 -16.92 9.17 24.75
N LYS A 47 -16.89 10.47 25.04
CA LYS A 47 -17.85 11.45 24.51
C LYS A 47 -17.64 11.66 23.01
N HIS A 48 -16.40 11.79 22.55
CA HIS A 48 -16.10 12.27 21.20
C HIS A 48 -15.70 11.18 20.19
N PHE A 49 -15.30 9.99 20.62
CA PHE A 49 -14.88 8.90 19.72
C PHE A 49 -15.89 7.76 19.72
N GLY A 50 -16.39 7.42 18.54
CA GLY A 50 -17.48 6.48 18.35
C GLY A 50 -17.04 5.15 17.77
N TYR A 51 -16.04 5.16 16.91
CA TYR A 51 -15.57 3.97 16.21
C TYR A 51 -14.14 4.15 15.73
N ILE A 52 -13.33 3.10 15.79
CA ILE A 52 -11.95 3.10 15.28
C ILE A 52 -11.79 2.02 14.21
N ILE A 53 -11.07 2.35 13.14
CA ILE A 53 -10.74 1.39 12.08
C ILE A 53 -9.24 1.40 11.91
N VAL A 54 -8.62 0.23 11.94
CA VAL A 54 -7.17 0.07 11.83
C VAL A 54 -6.86 -0.80 10.61
N GLN A 55 -6.00 -0.31 9.72
CA GLN A 55 -5.29 -1.18 8.79
C GLN A 55 -4.19 -1.89 9.58
N GLY A 56 -4.39 -3.16 9.92
CA GLY A 56 -3.55 -3.86 10.88
C GLY A 56 -4.14 -5.22 11.27
N GLY A 57 -3.96 -5.63 12.53
CA GLY A 57 -4.51 -6.88 13.02
C GLY A 57 -4.77 -6.87 14.52
N TYR A 58 -5.79 -7.62 14.94
CA TYR A 58 -6.04 -7.93 16.34
C TYR A 58 -5.90 -9.43 16.59
N ILE A 59 -5.44 -9.77 17.78
CA ILE A 59 -5.63 -11.08 18.39
C ILE A 59 -6.80 -10.94 19.37
N ILE A 60 -7.89 -11.66 19.11
CA ILE A 60 -9.11 -11.61 19.94
C ILE A 60 -9.13 -12.85 20.83
N GLN A 61 -9.11 -12.67 22.15
CA GLN A 61 -9.15 -13.74 23.15
C GLN A 61 -10.08 -13.33 24.30
N ASP A 62 -11.09 -14.14 24.60
CA ASP A 62 -12.02 -13.91 25.73
C ASP A 62 -12.60 -12.48 25.77
N ARG A 63 -12.97 -11.93 24.60
CA ARG A 63 -13.47 -10.55 24.41
C ARG A 63 -12.45 -9.44 24.69
N SER A 64 -11.22 -9.79 25.03
CA SER A 64 -10.08 -8.87 25.02
C SER A 64 -9.44 -8.81 23.63
N ILE A 65 -8.83 -7.67 23.32
CA ILE A 65 -8.08 -7.47 22.09
C ILE A 65 -6.64 -7.14 22.40
N LYS A 66 -5.72 -7.66 21.59
CA LYS A 66 -4.30 -7.30 21.57
C LYS A 66 -3.87 -7.00 20.14
N PRO A 67 -2.90 -6.11 19.91
CA PRO A 67 -2.40 -5.90 18.55
C PRO A 67 -1.70 -7.16 18.03
N ASP A 68 -2.01 -7.58 16.81
CA ASP A 68 -1.20 -8.57 16.11
C ASP A 68 0.10 -7.91 15.62
N LEU A 69 1.22 -8.23 16.27
CA LEU A 69 2.54 -7.67 15.94
C LEU A 69 3.11 -8.23 14.62
N LYS A 70 2.44 -9.19 13.97
CA LYS A 70 2.78 -9.61 12.60
C LYS A 70 2.28 -8.60 11.55
N ALA A 71 1.31 -7.75 11.90
CA ALA A 71 0.84 -6.69 11.01
C ALA A 71 1.82 -5.52 10.98
N MET A 72 2.14 -5.01 9.78
CA MET A 72 3.20 -4.01 9.56
C MET A 72 3.02 -2.75 10.43
N ASN A 73 1.82 -2.15 10.41
CA ASN A 73 1.52 -0.92 11.17
C ASN A 73 1.65 -1.09 12.68
N ASN A 74 1.32 -2.27 13.22
CA ASN A 74 1.50 -2.59 14.63
C ASN A 74 2.99 -2.79 14.96
N SER A 75 3.73 -3.47 14.07
CA SER A 75 5.14 -3.80 14.27
C SER A 75 6.07 -2.58 14.23
N PHE A 76 5.64 -1.49 13.58
CA PHE A 76 6.44 -0.27 13.48
C PHE A 76 6.64 0.42 14.84
N HIS A 77 5.63 0.38 15.72
CA HIS A 77 5.74 0.90 17.09
C HIS A 77 4.93 0.02 18.07
N PRO A 78 5.45 -1.16 18.47
CA PRO A 78 4.69 -2.18 19.21
C PRO A 78 4.09 -1.69 20.52
N GLU A 79 4.81 -0.85 21.27
CA GLU A 79 4.35 -0.30 22.55
C GLU A 79 3.16 0.65 22.39
N ALA A 80 3.15 1.46 21.33
CA ALA A 80 2.04 2.37 21.03
C ALA A 80 0.82 1.59 20.54
N ALA A 81 1.04 0.55 19.72
CA ALA A 81 -0.03 -0.34 19.31
C ALA A 81 -0.68 -1.05 20.51
N ALA A 82 0.11 -1.53 21.46
CA ALA A 82 -0.39 -2.15 22.69
C ALA A 82 -1.15 -1.15 23.56
N THR A 83 -0.53 0.00 23.86
CA THR A 83 -1.13 1.06 24.67
C THR A 83 -2.46 1.54 24.10
N PHE A 84 -2.50 1.81 22.80
CA PHE A 84 -3.71 2.25 22.13
C PHE A 84 -4.80 1.17 22.15
N THR A 85 -4.45 -0.07 21.82
CA THR A 85 -5.41 -1.20 21.79
C THR A 85 -6.01 -1.47 23.18
N ASP A 86 -5.18 -1.48 24.22
CA ASP A 86 -5.61 -1.62 25.61
C ASP A 86 -6.52 -0.46 26.04
N ARG A 87 -6.23 0.76 25.57
CA ARG A 87 -7.05 1.94 25.82
C ARG A 87 -8.42 1.84 25.17
N LEU A 88 -8.52 1.36 23.93
CA LEU A 88 -9.80 1.12 23.26
C LEU A 88 -10.64 0.07 24.00
N HIS A 89 -9.99 -1.01 24.45
CA HIS A 89 -10.64 -2.04 25.25
C HIS A 89 -11.20 -1.49 26.56
N THR A 90 -10.36 -0.77 27.31
CA THR A 90 -10.73 -0.16 28.61
C THR A 90 -11.88 0.85 28.49
N LEU A 91 -11.91 1.62 27.41
CA LEU A 91 -12.92 2.64 27.20
C LEU A 91 -14.22 2.09 26.59
N GLY A 92 -14.21 0.85 26.10
CA GLY A 92 -15.36 0.26 25.39
C GLY A 92 -15.63 0.94 24.04
N ILE A 93 -14.61 1.52 23.41
CA ILE A 93 -14.75 2.15 22.09
C ILE A 93 -14.66 1.04 21.04
N PRO A 94 -15.70 0.81 20.24
CA PRO A 94 -15.70 -0.28 19.28
C PRO A 94 -14.68 -0.06 18.15
N SER A 95 -14.14 -1.15 17.61
CA SER A 95 -13.15 -1.07 16.55
C SER A 95 -13.07 -2.25 15.59
N ASP A 96 -12.61 -1.97 14.38
CA ASP A 96 -12.30 -2.97 13.36
C ASP A 96 -10.80 -2.96 13.03
N ALA A 97 -10.19 -4.15 13.00
CA ALA A 97 -8.90 -4.35 12.35
C ALA A 97 -9.09 -5.02 10.99
N TRP A 98 -8.45 -4.45 9.96
CA TRP A 98 -8.46 -4.94 8.59
C TRP A 98 -7.09 -5.51 8.23
N GLY A 99 -7.02 -6.84 8.21
CA GLY A 99 -5.85 -7.65 7.91
C GLY A 99 -5.47 -7.65 6.43
N LYS A 100 -4.25 -8.11 6.17
CA LYS A 100 -3.69 -8.20 4.83
C LYS A 100 -4.49 -9.14 3.91
N GLU A 101 -5.10 -10.18 4.48
CA GLU A 101 -5.77 -11.23 3.71
C GLU A 101 -7.03 -10.72 3.01
N VAL A 102 -7.72 -9.72 3.59
CA VAL A 102 -8.83 -9.04 2.91
C VAL A 102 -8.36 -8.36 1.63
N ALA A 103 -7.22 -7.66 1.68
CA ALA A 103 -6.71 -6.91 0.55
C ALA A 103 -6.13 -7.82 -0.54
N VAL A 104 -5.52 -8.94 -0.15
CA VAL A 104 -5.07 -9.98 -1.08
C VAL A 104 -6.28 -10.58 -1.80
N ALA A 105 -7.32 -10.99 -1.06
CA ALA A 105 -8.53 -11.56 -1.64
C ALA A 105 -9.27 -10.57 -2.57
N ALA A 106 -9.30 -9.28 -2.22
CA ALA A 106 -9.93 -8.22 -3.01
C ALA A 106 -8.97 -7.53 -4.01
N GLY A 107 -7.85 -8.15 -4.38
CA GLY A 107 -6.79 -7.54 -5.17
C GLY A 107 -7.23 -6.91 -6.49
N LEU A 108 -6.75 -5.69 -6.77
CA LEU A 108 -7.12 -4.90 -7.94
C LEU A 108 -6.31 -5.27 -9.18
N ASP A 109 -6.98 -5.43 -10.32
CA ASP A 109 -6.33 -5.51 -11.62
C ASP A 109 -5.60 -4.21 -11.94
N LEU A 110 -4.36 -4.30 -12.43
CA LEU A 110 -3.59 -3.10 -12.80
C LEU A 110 -4.24 -2.30 -13.94
N SER A 111 -5.10 -2.92 -14.75
CA SER A 111 -5.84 -2.25 -15.82
C SER A 111 -6.69 -1.08 -15.32
N ILE A 112 -7.16 -1.12 -14.07
CA ILE A 112 -7.98 -0.04 -13.48
C ILE A 112 -7.26 1.31 -13.50
N PHE A 113 -5.93 1.32 -13.32
CA PHE A 113 -5.14 2.54 -13.24
C PHE A 113 -5.01 3.25 -14.59
N LYS A 114 -5.12 2.50 -15.70
CA LYS A 114 -5.13 3.06 -17.06
C LYS A 114 -6.39 3.87 -17.34
N GLU A 115 -7.46 3.63 -16.57
CA GLU A 115 -8.77 4.27 -16.74
C GLU A 115 -8.99 5.46 -15.80
N LEU A 116 -8.04 5.77 -14.92
CA LEU A 116 -8.20 6.84 -13.94
C LEU A 116 -7.92 8.21 -14.57
N ASP A 117 -8.89 9.12 -14.44
CA ASP A 117 -8.81 10.46 -15.00
C ASP A 117 -7.89 11.41 -14.23
N GLY A 118 -7.53 12.51 -14.90
CA GLY A 118 -6.87 13.64 -14.26
C GLY A 118 -5.41 13.38 -13.84
N PRO A 119 -4.81 14.34 -13.11
CA PRO A 119 -3.40 14.28 -12.73
C PRO A 119 -3.08 13.16 -11.74
N VAL A 120 -4.01 12.88 -10.81
CA VAL A 120 -3.83 11.80 -9.82
C VAL A 120 -3.87 10.43 -10.50
N GLY A 121 -4.87 10.20 -11.38
CA GLY A 121 -4.96 8.94 -12.13
C GLY A 121 -3.71 8.67 -12.96
N LYS A 122 -3.23 9.68 -13.70
CA LYS A 122 -2.00 9.58 -14.48
C LYS A 122 -0.75 9.37 -13.61
N HIS A 123 -0.66 10.00 -12.44
CA HIS A 123 0.42 9.76 -11.49
C HIS A 123 0.44 8.31 -11.01
N LEU A 124 -0.72 7.75 -10.64
CA LEU A 124 -0.84 6.36 -10.19
C LEU A 124 -0.46 5.38 -11.30
N ASN A 125 -0.96 5.60 -12.52
CA ASN A 125 -0.63 4.77 -13.69
C ASN A 125 0.87 4.81 -14.03
N TRP A 126 1.55 5.92 -13.75
CA TRP A 126 3.00 6.05 -13.94
C TRP A 126 3.80 5.42 -12.79
N LYS A 127 3.43 5.68 -11.54
CA LYS A 127 4.22 5.31 -10.36
C LYS A 127 4.17 3.81 -10.09
N LEU A 128 3.00 3.20 -10.26
CA LEU A 128 2.77 1.82 -9.85
C LEU A 128 3.64 0.80 -10.61
N PRO A 129 3.74 0.81 -11.95
CA PRO A 129 4.65 -0.08 -12.67
C PRO A 129 6.11 0.08 -12.23
N ARG A 130 6.55 1.31 -11.90
CA ARG A 130 7.94 1.54 -11.45
C ARG A 130 8.21 0.89 -10.09
N GLN A 131 7.25 0.95 -9.18
CA GLN A 131 7.37 0.27 -7.88
C GLN A 131 7.35 -1.25 -8.06
N LEU A 132 6.44 -1.75 -8.90
CA LEU A 132 6.32 -3.18 -9.19
C LEU A 132 7.55 -3.77 -9.89
N TYR A 133 8.24 -2.97 -10.70
CA TYR A 133 9.46 -3.42 -11.32
C TYR A 133 10.56 -3.74 -10.32
N GLY A 134 10.70 -2.97 -9.24
CA GLY A 134 11.66 -3.28 -8.18
C GLY A 134 11.45 -4.69 -7.64
N PHE A 135 10.20 -5.02 -7.29
CA PHE A 135 9.85 -6.36 -6.82
C PHE A 135 10.12 -7.46 -7.86
N TYR A 136 9.77 -7.22 -9.12
CA TYR A 136 10.04 -8.14 -10.23
C TYR A 136 11.55 -8.38 -10.43
N TRP A 137 12.32 -7.30 -10.51
CA TRP A 137 13.75 -7.35 -10.80
C TRP A 137 14.52 -8.05 -9.68
N ASP A 138 14.23 -7.68 -8.44
CA ASP A 138 14.89 -8.25 -7.27
C ASP A 138 14.63 -9.75 -7.21
N ALA A 139 13.37 -10.19 -7.38
CA ALA A 139 13.00 -11.60 -7.34
C ALA A 139 13.70 -12.47 -8.40
N LEU A 140 14.03 -11.92 -9.57
CA LEU A 140 14.64 -12.66 -10.68
C LEU A 140 16.17 -12.60 -10.69
N ASN A 141 16.77 -11.55 -10.13
CA ASN A 141 18.21 -11.28 -10.30
C ASN A 141 18.97 -11.25 -8.97
N LYS A 142 18.49 -10.46 -8.02
CA LYS A 142 19.16 -10.25 -6.73
C LYS A 142 18.10 -10.13 -5.64
N PRO A 143 17.53 -11.25 -5.17
CA PRO A 143 16.48 -11.22 -4.17
C PRO A 143 16.95 -10.45 -2.94
N PHE A 144 16.16 -9.47 -2.50
CA PHE A 144 16.47 -8.71 -1.28
C PHE A 144 16.64 -9.65 -0.07
N LYS A 145 15.89 -10.76 -0.06
CA LYS A 145 16.09 -11.90 0.83
C LYS A 145 15.98 -13.21 0.04
N PRO A 146 16.64 -14.30 0.46
CA PRO A 146 16.63 -15.56 -0.30
C PRO A 146 15.24 -16.13 -0.61
N HIS A 147 14.24 -15.84 0.21
CA HIS A 147 12.87 -16.32 0.02
C HIS A 147 11.98 -15.36 -0.79
N LEU A 148 12.48 -14.18 -1.17
CA LEU A 148 11.78 -13.21 -2.04
C LEU A 148 12.21 -13.43 -3.48
N ASP A 149 12.19 -14.70 -3.91
CA ASP A 149 12.60 -15.16 -5.23
C ASP A 149 11.42 -15.14 -6.23
N LYS A 150 11.65 -15.68 -7.42
CA LYS A 150 10.63 -15.84 -8.45
C LYS A 150 9.40 -16.62 -7.96
N ALA A 151 9.58 -17.65 -7.13
CA ALA A 151 8.45 -18.41 -6.60
C ALA A 151 7.57 -17.52 -5.72
N TRP A 152 8.20 -16.73 -4.83
CA TRP A 152 7.49 -15.74 -4.04
C TRP A 152 6.77 -14.68 -4.88
N LEU A 153 7.39 -14.23 -5.98
CA LEU A 153 6.77 -13.27 -6.91
C LEU A 153 5.48 -13.84 -7.53
N LEU A 154 5.53 -15.09 -8.02
CA LEU A 154 4.38 -15.77 -8.62
C LEU A 154 3.24 -15.95 -7.60
N GLU A 155 3.57 -16.38 -6.39
CA GLU A 155 2.60 -16.59 -5.31
C GLU A 155 1.96 -15.27 -4.86
N THR A 156 2.79 -14.27 -4.55
CA THR A 156 2.35 -13.05 -3.84
C THR A 156 1.70 -12.04 -4.76
N HIS A 157 2.21 -11.88 -5.99
CA HIS A 157 1.75 -10.84 -6.90
C HIS A 157 0.84 -11.37 -8.01
N MET A 158 1.05 -12.61 -8.46
CA MET A 158 0.27 -13.19 -9.56
C MET A 158 -0.79 -14.19 -9.09
N GLY A 159 -0.81 -14.55 -7.79
CA GLY A 159 -1.77 -15.52 -7.25
C GLY A 159 -1.58 -16.93 -7.80
N ILE A 160 -0.37 -17.26 -8.26
CA ILE A 160 -0.02 -18.57 -8.80
C ILE A 160 0.75 -19.32 -7.74
N ASP A 161 0.03 -20.13 -6.94
CA ASP A 161 0.65 -20.95 -5.91
C ASP A 161 1.40 -22.17 -6.47
N ARG A 162 2.20 -22.83 -5.63
CA ARG A 162 3.01 -24.01 -6.01
C ARG A 162 2.21 -25.23 -6.45
N THR A 163 0.93 -25.29 -6.10
CA THR A 163 0.02 -26.37 -6.47
C THR A 163 -0.66 -26.12 -7.82
N ASN A 164 -0.65 -24.87 -8.30
CA ASN A 164 -1.16 -24.50 -9.60
C ASN A 164 -0.31 -25.14 -10.72
N PRO A 165 -0.91 -25.86 -11.70
CA PRO A 165 -0.18 -26.45 -12.82
C PRO A 165 0.67 -25.44 -13.62
N ALA A 166 0.23 -24.18 -13.68
CA ALA A 166 0.96 -23.11 -14.37
C ALA A 166 2.26 -22.73 -13.66
N PHE A 167 2.40 -22.99 -12.36
CA PHE A 167 3.56 -22.62 -11.57
C PHE A 167 4.85 -23.24 -12.11
N GLN A 168 4.85 -24.55 -12.37
CA GLN A 168 6.03 -25.27 -12.86
C GLN A 168 6.46 -24.79 -14.26
N THR A 169 5.51 -24.36 -15.07
CA THR A 169 5.83 -23.76 -16.38
C THR A 169 6.45 -22.38 -16.18
N MET A 170 5.83 -21.53 -15.37
CA MET A 170 6.30 -20.15 -15.16
C MET A 170 7.62 -20.07 -14.40
N ILE A 171 7.92 -21.01 -13.50
CA ILE A 171 9.21 -21.03 -12.81
C ILE A 171 10.35 -21.37 -13.78
N ALA A 172 10.13 -22.28 -14.72
CA ALA A 172 11.13 -22.73 -15.69
C ALA A 172 11.37 -21.74 -16.84
N GLU A 173 10.34 -21.00 -17.27
CA GLU A 173 10.44 -20.05 -18.38
C GLU A 173 10.84 -18.65 -17.92
N PRO A 174 11.61 -17.87 -18.70
CA PRO A 174 11.81 -16.45 -18.43
C PRO A 174 10.46 -15.72 -18.29
N LEU A 175 10.26 -15.02 -17.18
CA LEU A 175 9.07 -14.21 -16.94
C LEU A 175 9.37 -12.79 -17.42
N SER A 176 8.64 -12.28 -18.42
CA SER A 176 8.78 -10.89 -18.85
C SER A 176 8.02 -9.94 -17.93
N PHE A 177 8.52 -8.72 -17.79
CA PHE A 177 7.86 -7.69 -16.98
C PHE A 177 6.43 -7.36 -17.47
N GLY A 178 6.19 -7.32 -18.78
CA GLY A 178 4.84 -7.15 -19.34
C GLY A 178 3.86 -8.25 -18.87
N LYS A 179 4.27 -9.52 -18.97
CA LYS A 179 3.45 -10.66 -18.49
C LYS A 179 3.21 -10.59 -16.98
N PHE A 180 4.21 -10.16 -16.21
CA PHE A 180 4.07 -9.92 -14.78
C PHE A 180 3.02 -8.84 -14.50
N LEU A 181 3.07 -7.69 -15.17
CA LEU A 181 2.08 -6.62 -14.99
C LEU A 181 0.66 -7.06 -15.34
N ASP A 182 0.48 -7.79 -16.45
CA ASP A 182 -0.86 -8.22 -16.91
C ASP A 182 -1.53 -9.21 -15.95
N GLN A 183 -0.76 -9.96 -15.17
CA GLN A 183 -1.28 -10.95 -14.22
C GLN A 183 -1.20 -10.49 -12.77
N THR A 184 -0.55 -9.36 -12.49
CA THR A 184 -0.43 -8.85 -11.13
C THR A 184 -1.77 -8.37 -10.60
N LYS A 185 -2.09 -8.78 -9.36
CA LYS A 185 -3.16 -8.21 -8.56
C LYS A 185 -2.54 -7.33 -7.48
N LEU A 186 -3.00 -6.09 -7.38
CA LEU A 186 -2.54 -5.15 -6.37
C LEU A 186 -3.41 -5.24 -5.10
N PRO A 187 -2.88 -5.72 -3.97
CA PRO A 187 -3.58 -5.62 -2.70
C PRO A 187 -3.59 -4.17 -2.20
N ALA A 188 -4.78 -3.55 -2.14
CA ALA A 188 -4.97 -2.17 -1.71
C ALA A 188 -5.32 -2.11 -0.21
N TYR A 189 -4.37 -2.43 0.66
CA TYR A 189 -4.55 -2.58 2.12
C TYR A 189 -5.32 -1.42 2.76
N ASP A 190 -4.80 -0.21 2.61
CA ASP A 190 -5.36 1.00 3.20
C ASP A 190 -6.74 1.32 2.64
N ALA A 191 -6.94 1.07 1.35
CA ALA A 191 -8.23 1.30 0.70
C ALA A 191 -9.30 0.32 1.21
N CYS A 192 -8.93 -0.94 1.47
CA CYS A 192 -9.82 -1.92 2.09
C CYS A 192 -10.22 -1.48 3.50
N ALA A 193 -9.26 -1.07 4.33
CA ALA A 193 -9.55 -0.54 5.67
C ALA A 193 -10.45 0.71 5.61
N ALA A 194 -10.21 1.62 4.66
CA ALA A 194 -11.03 2.81 4.47
C ALA A 194 -12.50 2.50 4.16
N MET A 195 -12.80 1.36 3.55
CA MET A 195 -14.19 0.92 3.32
C MET A 195 -14.94 0.69 4.63
N GLY A 196 -14.25 0.28 5.70
CA GLY A 196 -14.81 0.18 7.04
C GLY A 196 -15.48 1.48 7.51
N ALA A 197 -15.00 2.64 7.05
CA ALA A 197 -15.52 3.94 7.47
C ALA A 197 -16.92 4.24 6.92
N LEU A 198 -17.39 3.47 5.93
CA LEU A 198 -18.75 3.57 5.42
C LEU A 198 -19.79 3.03 6.42
N GLY A 199 -19.35 2.20 7.36
CA GLY A 199 -20.19 1.56 8.38
C GLY A 199 -20.96 0.34 7.86
N ASP A 200 -21.33 -0.52 8.81
CA ASP A 200 -22.01 -1.80 8.58
C ASP A 200 -23.24 -1.73 7.66
N PRO A 201 -24.21 -0.82 7.87
CA PRO A 201 -25.41 -0.79 7.04
C PRO A 201 -25.07 -0.56 5.56
N PHE A 202 -24.05 0.25 5.29
CA PHE A 202 -23.62 0.56 3.93
C PHE A 202 -22.86 -0.63 3.33
N LEU A 203 -21.93 -1.23 4.08
CA LEU A 203 -21.18 -2.40 3.63
C LEU A 203 -22.11 -3.59 3.33
N ARG A 204 -23.12 -3.84 4.16
CA ARG A 204 -24.14 -4.87 3.92
C ARG A 204 -25.00 -4.55 2.71
N ARG A 205 -25.36 -3.28 2.50
CA ARG A 205 -26.12 -2.86 1.32
C ARG A 205 -25.36 -3.04 0.02
N LEU A 206 -24.03 -2.89 0.06
CA LEU A 206 -23.15 -3.20 -1.07
C LEU A 206 -22.85 -4.70 -1.22
N GLY A 207 -23.33 -5.54 -0.30
CA GLY A 207 -23.00 -6.97 -0.28
C GLY A 207 -21.54 -7.26 0.05
N ILE A 208 -20.82 -6.29 0.62
CA ILE A 208 -19.42 -6.45 1.05
C ILE A 208 -19.35 -7.20 2.37
N LEU A 209 -20.26 -6.89 3.30
CA LEU A 209 -20.33 -7.54 4.61
C LEU A 209 -21.55 -8.47 4.65
N GLU A 210 -21.35 -9.71 5.10
CA GLU A 210 -22.42 -10.68 5.25
C GLU A 210 -23.49 -10.27 6.26
N ASN A 211 -24.72 -10.74 6.05
CA ASN A 211 -25.85 -10.53 6.95
C ASN A 211 -25.90 -11.59 8.05
N THR A 212 -24.88 -11.63 8.91
CA THR A 212 -24.89 -12.46 10.12
C THR A 212 -25.02 -11.59 11.37
N GLN A 213 -25.86 -12.06 12.31
CA GLN A 213 -26.13 -11.39 13.58
C GLN A 213 -24.95 -11.54 14.56
N GLU A 214 -24.15 -12.59 14.40
CA GLU A 214 -22.93 -12.81 15.20
C GLU A 214 -21.86 -11.73 14.98
N ILE A 215 -21.82 -11.11 13.79
CA ILE A 215 -20.89 -10.03 13.46
C ILE A 215 -21.37 -8.67 13.99
N SER A 216 -22.68 -8.45 14.12
CA SER A 216 -23.22 -7.15 14.56
C SER A 216 -23.05 -6.88 16.05
N ASP A 217 -22.91 -7.93 16.86
CA ASP A 217 -22.92 -7.82 18.32
C ASP A 217 -21.50 -7.72 18.91
N GLN A 218 -20.46 -7.79 18.07
CA GLN A 218 -19.07 -7.70 18.51
C GLN A 218 -18.61 -6.24 18.58
N SER A 219 -18.12 -5.82 19.75
CA SER A 219 -17.49 -4.50 19.92
C SER A 219 -16.14 -4.40 19.21
N TYR A 220 -15.48 -5.52 18.96
CA TYR A 220 -14.17 -5.56 18.31
C TYR A 220 -14.16 -6.66 17.25
N ARG A 221 -13.73 -6.33 16.04
CA ARG A 221 -13.73 -7.27 14.91
C ARG A 221 -12.37 -7.34 14.23
N MET A 222 -12.05 -8.52 13.73
CA MET A 222 -10.87 -8.77 12.91
C MET A 222 -11.33 -9.31 11.55
N PHE A 223 -11.08 -8.54 10.49
CA PHE A 223 -11.32 -8.97 9.11
C PHE A 223 -10.02 -9.49 8.50
N GLY A 224 -10.06 -10.67 7.86
CA GLY A 224 -8.88 -11.30 7.27
C GLY A 224 -7.87 -11.77 8.29
N GLU A 225 -8.33 -12.51 9.30
CA GLU A 225 -7.46 -13.21 10.25
C GLU A 225 -6.59 -14.26 9.54
N SER A 226 -7.15 -14.90 8.52
CA SER A 226 -6.45 -15.85 7.65
C SER A 226 -7.07 -15.84 6.24
N PRO A 227 -6.42 -16.45 5.23
CA PRO A 227 -7.00 -16.59 3.89
C PRO A 227 -8.36 -17.28 3.88
N ASP A 228 -8.60 -18.23 4.79
CA ASP A 228 -9.85 -18.98 4.91
C ASP A 228 -10.90 -18.30 5.82
N ASN A 229 -10.49 -17.25 6.55
CA ASN A 229 -11.36 -16.50 7.45
C ASN A 229 -11.24 -14.99 7.19
N LEU A 230 -12.06 -14.50 6.26
CA LEU A 230 -12.14 -13.07 5.92
C LEU A 230 -13.04 -12.27 6.87
N GLY A 231 -13.66 -12.90 7.88
CA GLY A 231 -14.54 -12.23 8.84
C GLY A 231 -15.88 -11.77 8.21
N GLY A 232 -16.43 -12.54 7.28
CA GLY A 232 -17.69 -12.20 6.60
C GLY A 232 -17.57 -11.14 5.50
N ILE A 233 -16.34 -10.81 5.07
CA ILE A 233 -16.11 -9.96 3.91
C ILE A 233 -16.25 -10.77 2.62
N ASN A 234 -17.07 -10.28 1.70
CA ASN A 234 -17.13 -10.74 0.32
C ASN A 234 -16.06 -9.99 -0.53
N PRO A 235 -14.97 -10.65 -0.92
CA PRO A 235 -13.85 -9.99 -1.61
C PRO A 235 -14.20 -9.51 -3.02
N GLU A 236 -15.12 -10.18 -3.72
CA GLU A 236 -15.53 -9.80 -5.08
C GLU A 236 -16.32 -8.48 -5.06
N ASN A 237 -17.27 -8.35 -4.14
CA ASN A 237 -18.04 -7.11 -3.97
C ASN A 237 -17.15 -5.98 -3.41
N LEU A 238 -16.21 -6.29 -2.54
CA LEU A 238 -15.21 -5.32 -2.07
C LEU A 238 -14.36 -4.80 -3.23
N ASN A 239 -13.83 -5.70 -4.07
CA ASN A 239 -13.06 -5.36 -5.26
C ASN A 239 -13.85 -4.44 -6.20
N LEU A 240 -15.10 -4.80 -6.49
CA LEU A 240 -15.98 -3.99 -7.34
C LEU A 240 -16.22 -2.60 -6.74
N ALA A 241 -16.50 -2.53 -5.44
CA ALA A 241 -16.74 -1.26 -4.76
C ALA A 241 -15.48 -0.38 -4.76
N LEU A 242 -14.29 -0.94 -4.52
CA LEU A 242 -13.02 -0.23 -4.62
C LEU A 242 -12.81 0.35 -6.01
N LYS A 243 -13.05 -0.43 -7.08
CA LYS A 243 -12.96 0.05 -8.47
C LYS A 243 -13.91 1.22 -8.72
N VAL A 244 -15.16 1.12 -8.26
CA VAL A 244 -16.18 2.17 -8.40
C VAL A 244 -15.77 3.44 -7.65
N PHE A 245 -15.39 3.32 -6.38
CA PHE A 245 -14.99 4.47 -5.58
C PHE A 245 -13.73 5.13 -6.10
N LEU A 246 -12.73 4.36 -6.55
CA LEU A 246 -11.50 4.90 -7.11
C LEU A 246 -11.76 5.71 -8.39
N ARG A 247 -12.49 5.13 -9.36
CA ARG A 247 -12.88 5.84 -10.59
C ARG A 247 -13.72 7.08 -10.28
N GLY A 248 -14.77 6.92 -9.47
CA GLY A 248 -15.72 7.99 -9.16
C GLY A 248 -15.09 9.16 -8.39
N SER A 249 -14.32 8.87 -7.35
CA SER A 249 -13.69 9.90 -6.50
C SER A 249 -12.62 10.69 -7.24
N ILE A 250 -11.78 10.03 -8.04
CA ILE A 250 -10.74 10.70 -8.84
C ILE A 250 -11.38 11.59 -9.90
N LYS A 251 -12.39 11.07 -10.61
CA LYS A 251 -13.13 11.84 -11.61
C LYS A 251 -13.80 13.08 -10.98
N ALA A 252 -14.57 12.88 -9.90
CA ALA A 252 -15.24 13.97 -9.22
C ALA A 252 -14.25 15.03 -8.68
N SER A 253 -13.12 14.59 -8.12
CA SER A 253 -12.07 15.50 -7.65
C SER A 253 -11.46 16.31 -8.79
N TYR A 254 -11.19 15.67 -9.92
CA TYR A 254 -10.64 16.33 -11.10
C TYR A 254 -11.63 17.35 -11.71
N GLU A 255 -12.90 16.97 -11.85
CA GLU A 255 -13.96 17.87 -12.33
C GLU A 255 -14.15 19.06 -11.40
N ASN A 256 -14.13 18.84 -10.07
CA ASN A 256 -14.24 19.91 -9.10
C ASN A 256 -13.03 20.87 -9.15
N ALA A 257 -11.81 20.33 -9.18
CA ALA A 257 -10.59 21.13 -9.32
C ALA A 257 -10.60 21.97 -10.61
N SER A 258 -11.07 21.39 -11.72
CA SER A 258 -11.16 22.08 -13.01
C SER A 258 -12.14 23.25 -13.02
N LYS A 259 -13.15 23.23 -12.15
CA LYS A 259 -14.09 24.36 -11.96
C LYS A 259 -13.48 25.48 -11.10
N LEU A 260 -12.65 25.13 -10.13
CA LEU A 260 -12.07 26.08 -9.17
C LEU A 260 -10.83 26.80 -9.73
N ILE A 261 -10.09 26.16 -10.63
CA ILE A 261 -8.87 26.71 -11.21
C ILE A 261 -9.23 27.42 -12.51
N SER A 262 -9.18 28.75 -12.52
CA SER A 262 -9.37 29.56 -13.73
C SER A 262 -8.17 29.42 -14.67
N GLY A 263 -8.16 28.37 -15.50
CA GLY A 263 -7.10 28.07 -16.45
C GLY A 263 -7.10 26.60 -16.85
N ARG A 264 -6.40 26.26 -17.93
CA ARG A 264 -6.18 24.85 -18.27
C ARG A 264 -5.25 24.27 -17.20
N ILE A 265 -5.73 23.33 -16.38
CA ILE A 265 -4.84 22.58 -15.49
C ILE A 265 -3.84 21.87 -16.39
N THR A 266 -2.59 22.31 -16.37
CA THR A 266 -1.48 21.62 -16.98
C THR A 266 -0.83 20.77 -15.91
N TRP A 267 -0.59 19.51 -16.23
CA TRP A 267 0.15 18.63 -15.35
C TRP A 267 1.23 17.95 -16.16
N PHE A 268 2.39 17.86 -15.55
CA PHE A 268 3.54 17.18 -16.11
C PHE A 268 3.62 15.84 -15.41
N VAL A 269 3.31 14.77 -16.13
CA VAL A 269 3.85 13.46 -15.78
C VAL A 269 5.21 13.42 -16.45
N PRO A 270 6.32 13.30 -15.70
CA PRO A 270 7.62 13.13 -16.31
C PRO A 270 7.52 12.02 -17.35
N SER A 271 7.82 12.37 -18.60
CA SER A 271 7.92 11.33 -19.62
C SER A 271 8.99 10.35 -19.14
N TYR A 272 8.83 9.10 -19.54
CA TYR A 272 9.79 8.08 -19.16
C TYR A 272 11.19 8.45 -19.66
N GLU A 273 11.28 8.98 -20.87
CA GLU A 273 12.49 9.53 -21.50
C GLU A 273 13.06 10.70 -20.68
N THR A 274 12.21 11.61 -20.20
CA THR A 274 12.66 12.75 -19.38
C THR A 274 13.23 12.28 -18.04
N THR A 275 12.61 11.27 -17.44
CA THR A 275 13.07 10.67 -16.18
C THR A 275 14.37 9.90 -16.39
N LEU A 276 14.45 9.13 -17.46
CA LEU A 276 15.63 8.38 -17.89
C LEU A 276 16.80 9.30 -18.22
N GLU A 277 16.58 10.37 -18.99
CA GLU A 277 17.61 11.36 -19.28
C GLU A 277 18.10 12.06 -18.02
N SER A 278 17.16 12.46 -17.15
CA SER A 278 17.50 13.07 -15.86
C SER A 278 18.31 12.11 -14.97
N PHE A 279 17.98 10.82 -15.01
CA PHE A 279 18.70 9.79 -14.27
C PHE A 279 20.06 9.47 -14.90
N LYS A 280 20.16 9.27 -16.22
CA LYS A 280 21.41 9.11 -16.98
C LYS A 280 22.36 10.29 -16.75
N LYS A 281 21.85 11.52 -16.65
CA LYS A 281 22.64 12.71 -16.28
C LYS A 281 23.17 12.66 -14.85
N LYS A 282 22.39 12.12 -13.91
CA LYS A 282 22.80 11.96 -12.50
C LYS A 282 23.64 10.71 -12.24
N LEU A 283 23.63 9.76 -13.18
CA LEU A 283 24.27 8.46 -13.00
C LEU A 283 25.79 8.52 -12.82
N PRO A 284 26.55 9.35 -13.56
CA PRO A 284 27.97 9.53 -13.30
C PRO A 284 28.23 10.00 -11.86
N TYR A 285 27.44 10.96 -11.37
CA TYR A 285 27.54 11.45 -9.99
C TYR A 285 27.18 10.38 -8.96
N LEU A 286 26.15 9.56 -9.20
CA LEU A 286 25.81 8.45 -8.30
C LEU A 286 26.88 7.36 -8.29
N ARG A 287 27.50 7.05 -9.44
CA ARG A 287 28.62 6.10 -9.55
C ARG A 287 29.87 6.62 -8.87
N GLU A 288 30.20 7.89 -9.08
CA GLU A 288 31.33 8.57 -8.43
C GLU A 288 31.15 8.60 -6.91
N ASN A 289 29.96 8.91 -6.40
CA ASN A 289 29.69 8.88 -4.96
C ASN A 289 29.59 7.48 -4.36
N ALA A 290 29.15 6.48 -5.13
CA ALA A 290 29.18 5.08 -4.71
C ALA A 290 30.62 4.58 -4.63
N HIS A 291 31.48 4.91 -5.60
CA HIS A 291 32.91 4.63 -5.54
C HIS A 291 33.60 5.35 -4.38
N ASN A 292 33.29 6.63 -4.16
CA ASN A 292 33.84 7.38 -3.02
C ASN A 292 33.39 6.81 -1.67
N LYS A 293 32.15 6.29 -1.55
CA LYS A 293 31.70 5.56 -0.35
C LYS A 293 32.42 4.23 -0.14
N ILE A 294 32.83 3.55 -1.21
CA ILE A 294 33.58 2.28 -1.15
C ILE A 294 35.06 2.54 -0.81
N GLU A 295 35.68 3.57 -1.39
CA GLU A 295 37.07 3.95 -1.09
C GLU A 295 37.23 4.53 0.32
N ASP A 296 36.27 5.35 0.80
CA ASP A 296 36.21 5.75 2.22
C ASP A 296 35.81 4.59 3.14
N GLY A 297 35.23 3.51 2.61
CA GLY A 297 34.80 2.32 3.33
C GLY A 297 35.94 1.34 3.62
N THR A 298 37.06 1.41 2.89
CA THR A 298 38.23 0.56 3.14
C THR A 298 39.08 0.98 4.34
N GLU A 299 38.82 2.16 4.95
CA GLU A 299 39.47 2.59 6.21
C GLU A 299 38.52 3.06 7.32
N ARG A 300 37.19 3.10 7.11
CA ARG A 300 36.25 3.46 8.18
C ARG A 300 36.06 2.31 9.16
N GLY A 301 36.74 2.46 10.29
CA GLY A 301 36.80 1.53 11.40
C GLY A 301 35.45 0.90 11.77
N ILE A 302 35.52 -0.40 12.04
CA ILE A 302 34.50 -1.19 12.72
C ILE A 302 33.94 -0.33 13.85
N LYS A 303 32.68 0.15 13.71
CA LYS A 303 32.01 0.83 14.81
C LYS A 303 31.92 -0.18 15.95
N LYS A 304 32.67 0.10 17.00
CA LYS A 304 32.63 -0.64 18.24
C LYS A 304 31.55 -0.02 19.11
N ASP A 305 30.78 -0.84 19.81
CA ASP A 305 29.92 -0.34 20.88
C ASP A 305 30.77 0.36 21.96
N LYS A 306 30.11 0.95 22.96
CA LYS A 306 30.79 1.56 24.12
C LYS A 306 31.70 0.59 24.90
N PHE A 307 31.72 -0.70 24.56
CA PHE A 307 32.52 -1.76 25.16
C PHE A 307 33.57 -2.36 24.21
N GLY A 308 33.77 -1.77 23.03
CA GLY A 308 34.82 -2.22 22.11
C GLY A 308 34.42 -3.39 21.18
N LYS A 309 33.15 -3.83 21.18
CA LYS A 309 32.69 -4.94 20.33
C LYS A 309 32.18 -4.46 18.97
N PRO A 310 32.53 -5.14 17.85
CA PRO A 310 31.99 -4.84 16.53
C PRO A 310 30.46 -4.83 16.53
N ILE A 311 29.84 -3.73 16.10
CA ILE A 311 28.39 -3.70 15.86
C ILE A 311 28.13 -4.46 14.55
N GLN A 312 27.58 -5.67 14.64
CA GLN A 312 27.09 -6.42 13.47
C GLN A 312 25.81 -5.75 12.94
N GLY A 313 25.78 -5.41 11.65
CA GLY A 313 24.53 -5.05 10.95
C GLY A 313 24.54 -3.76 10.13
N ILE A 314 25.65 -3.39 9.46
CA ILE A 314 25.55 -2.38 8.39
C ILE A 314 25.35 -3.15 7.08
N GLU A 315 24.10 -3.18 6.63
CA GLU A 315 23.71 -3.74 5.34
C GLU A 315 24.35 -2.94 4.20
N ASP A 316 24.88 -3.68 3.23
CA ASP A 316 25.45 -3.19 1.99
C ASP A 316 24.35 -2.44 1.20
N GLU A 317 24.49 -1.13 0.99
CA GLU A 317 23.56 -0.37 0.14
C GLU A 317 23.71 -0.91 -1.30
N GLY A 318 22.73 -1.75 -1.72
CA GLY A 318 22.71 -2.37 -3.04
C GLY A 318 22.78 -1.35 -4.20
N PRO A 319 23.10 -1.82 -5.43
CA PRO A 319 23.29 -0.95 -6.59
C PRO A 319 22.02 -0.14 -6.93
N PRO A 320 22.11 0.94 -7.73
CA PRO A 320 20.96 1.79 -8.03
C PRO A 320 19.99 1.05 -8.96
N TYR A 321 18.95 0.44 -8.37
CA TYR A 321 17.88 -0.34 -9.01
C TYR A 321 17.22 0.37 -10.22
N GLU A 322 17.29 1.70 -10.28
CA GLU A 322 16.78 2.48 -11.41
C GLU A 322 17.51 2.20 -12.73
N LEU A 323 18.76 1.71 -12.74
CA LEU A 323 19.50 1.47 -13.98
C LEU A 323 19.00 0.30 -14.82
N LEU A 324 18.84 -0.85 -14.17
CA LEU A 324 18.47 -2.10 -14.84
C LEU A 324 16.99 -2.08 -15.24
N PHE A 325 16.18 -1.40 -14.44
CA PHE A 325 14.81 -1.01 -14.80
C PHE A 325 14.71 -0.25 -16.12
N GLN A 326 15.67 0.62 -16.34
CA GLN A 326 15.57 1.57 -17.41
C GLN A 326 15.93 0.99 -18.79
N GLU A 327 16.74 -0.07 -18.82
CA GLU A 327 17.13 -0.74 -20.07
C GLU A 327 16.09 -1.79 -20.52
N GLU A 328 15.54 -2.59 -19.60
CA GLU A 328 14.56 -3.64 -19.94
C GLU A 328 13.20 -3.07 -20.37
N MET A 329 12.74 -1.99 -19.71
CA MET A 329 11.53 -1.24 -20.12
C MET A 329 11.68 -0.61 -21.50
N LEU A 330 12.88 -0.14 -21.86
CA LEU A 330 13.17 0.42 -23.17
C LEU A 330 13.06 -0.66 -24.25
N GLN A 331 13.65 -1.83 -24.00
CA GLN A 331 13.55 -2.97 -24.92
C GLN A 331 12.09 -3.42 -25.11
N GLN A 332 11.28 -3.49 -24.05
CA GLN A 332 9.87 -3.87 -24.16
C GLN A 332 9.00 -2.81 -24.86
N GLN A 333 9.28 -1.51 -24.67
CA GLN A 333 8.58 -0.44 -25.41
C GLN A 333 8.97 -0.38 -26.88
N THR A 334 10.24 -0.63 -27.23
CA THR A 334 10.68 -0.76 -28.62
C THR A 334 10.00 -1.95 -29.30
N ILE A 335 9.92 -3.11 -28.63
CA ILE A 335 9.22 -4.31 -29.13
C ILE A 335 7.71 -4.03 -29.34
N ASN A 336 7.05 -3.35 -28.41
CA ASN A 336 5.62 -3.03 -28.53
C ASN A 336 5.36 -2.00 -29.66
N MET A 337 6.23 -1.01 -29.86
CA MET A 337 6.09 -0.09 -31.00
C MET A 337 6.37 -0.76 -32.35
N GLU A 338 7.33 -1.68 -32.43
CA GLU A 338 7.58 -2.45 -33.65
C GLU A 338 6.41 -3.38 -33.99
N SER A 339 5.74 -3.97 -32.98
CA SER A 339 4.53 -4.79 -33.18
C SER A 339 3.31 -4.01 -33.64
N LEU A 340 3.23 -2.71 -33.33
CA LEU A 340 2.17 -1.80 -33.78
C LEU A 340 2.42 -1.24 -35.19
N ILE A 341 3.65 -1.33 -35.70
CA ILE A 341 4.02 -0.83 -37.04
C ILE A 341 3.81 -1.91 -38.13
N ILE A 342 3.62 -3.18 -37.76
CA ILE A 342 3.48 -4.30 -38.73
C ILE A 342 2.03 -4.49 -39.22
N ASP A 343 1.01 -3.95 -38.53
CA ASP A 343 -0.41 -4.15 -38.90
C ASP A 343 -1.06 -2.98 -39.68
N ASP A 344 -0.35 -1.88 -39.92
CA ASP A 344 -0.86 -0.69 -40.65
C ASP A 344 -0.25 -0.53 -42.06
N ALA A 345 0.14 -1.63 -42.70
CA ALA A 345 0.39 -1.61 -44.14
C ALA A 345 -0.97 -1.65 -44.88
N PRO A 346 -1.34 -0.62 -45.65
CA PRO A 346 -2.59 -0.64 -46.41
C PRO A 346 -2.52 -1.72 -47.48
N ARG A 347 -3.31 -2.79 -47.30
CA ARG A 347 -3.76 -3.62 -48.42
C ARG A 347 -4.84 -2.84 -49.15
N ASN A 348 -4.48 -2.22 -50.27
CA ASN A 348 -5.31 -1.90 -51.44
C ASN A 348 -4.30 -1.57 -52.55
N GLY A 349 -4.21 -2.26 -53.70
CA GLY A 349 -5.29 -2.88 -54.44
C GLY A 349 -5.85 -1.88 -55.46
N ASP A 350 -5.00 -1.50 -56.42
CA ASP A 350 -5.31 -1.33 -57.86
C ASP A 350 -4.00 -1.34 -58.66
#